data_AF-A0A5C8FCV3-F1
#
_entry.id   AF-A0A5C8FCV3-F1
#
_cell.length_a   1.000
_cell.length_b   1.000
_cell.length_c   1.000
_cell.angle_alpha   90.00
_cell.angle_beta   90.00
_cell.angle_gamma   90.00
#
_symmetry.space_group_name_H-M   'P 1'
#
loop_
_entity.id
_entity.type
_entity.pdbx_description
1 polymer ?
#
loop_
_entity_poly.entity_id
_entity_poly.type
_entity_poly.pdbx_seq_one_letter_code
_entity_poly.pdbx_strand_id
1 'polypeptide(L)'
;MKISGGLIYEYFNYWRAGFIGSEFAKFLLQKNYNVKILDNLEYGYKDNFEDNDILKNNFILDDIRAKDFLKYLKDIDIIVHLAGISALPECESNPQKALDINITGLVNVLNSCRSSNIIKNNIFIYFCGL
;
A
#
# COMPACT_ATOMS: atom_id res chain seq x y z
N MET A 1 -21.57 3.40 9.70
CA MET A 1 -20.58 4.08 8.84
C MET A 1 -20.19 3.10 7.75
N LYS A 2 -20.65 3.28 6.51
CA LYS A 2 -20.22 2.45 5.36
C LYS A 2 -18.82 2.93 4.97
N ILE A 3 -17.80 2.13 5.26
CA ILE A 3 -16.44 2.37 4.77
C ILE A 3 -16.43 1.85 3.33
N SER A 4 -16.28 2.74 2.35
CA SER A 4 -16.47 2.46 0.92
C SER A 4 -15.19 2.26 0.12
N GLY A 5 -14.03 2.32 0.77
CA GLY A 5 -12.73 2.07 0.14
C GLY A 5 -11.58 2.15 1.14
N GLY A 6 -10.86 1.04 1.32
CA GLY A 6 -9.52 1.01 1.93
C GLY A 6 -8.47 0.82 0.85
N LEU A 7 -7.45 1.67 0.80
CA LEU A 7 -6.32 1.51 -0.12
C LEU A 7 -5.10 1.06 0.68
N ILE A 8 -4.67 -0.18 0.45
CA ILE A 8 -3.53 -0.79 1.16
C ILE A 8 -2.33 -0.81 0.23
N TYR A 9 -1.21 -0.25 0.70
CA TYR A 9 0.08 -0.26 0.01
C TYR A 9 1.03 -1.21 0.72
N GLU A 10 1.84 -2.01 0.02
CA GLU A 10 2.78 -2.95 0.67
C GLU A 10 4.19 -3.00 0.07
N TYR A 11 5.17 -3.30 0.94
CA TYR A 11 6.44 -3.99 0.66
C TYR A 11 7.09 -4.47 1.98
N PHE A 12 7.60 -5.71 2.06
CA PHE A 12 8.26 -6.20 3.31
C PHE A 12 9.22 -7.41 3.12
N ASN A 13 10.53 -7.28 3.35
CA ASN A 13 11.48 -8.33 2.92
C ASN A 13 11.90 -9.40 3.97
N TYR A 14 11.38 -9.38 5.21
CA TYR A 14 11.75 -10.39 6.23
C TYR A 14 10.58 -11.20 6.82
N TRP A 15 9.36 -10.69 6.70
CA TRP A 15 8.12 -11.45 6.85
C TRP A 15 7.50 -11.42 5.47
N ARG A 16 7.33 -12.59 4.82
CA ARG A 16 6.71 -12.76 3.47
C ARG A 16 6.10 -11.45 2.96
N ALA A 17 6.82 -10.71 2.11
CA ALA A 17 6.39 -9.42 1.62
C ALA A 17 4.96 -9.48 1.09
N GLY A 18 4.14 -8.50 1.47
CA GLY A 18 2.73 -8.57 1.15
C GLY A 18 1.90 -9.30 2.21
N PHE A 19 2.47 -9.84 3.29
CA PHE A 19 1.69 -10.64 4.25
C PHE A 19 0.75 -9.79 5.12
N ILE A 20 1.26 -8.73 5.77
CA ILE A 20 0.44 -7.96 6.72
C ILE A 20 -0.73 -7.29 6.00
N GLY A 21 -0.45 -6.59 4.90
CA GLY A 21 -1.45 -5.93 4.09
C GLY A 21 -2.32 -6.89 3.28
N SER A 22 -1.81 -8.02 2.76
CA SER A 22 -2.71 -9.02 2.13
C SER A 22 -3.61 -9.70 3.15
N GLU A 23 -3.14 -10.05 4.36
CA GLU A 23 -3.98 -10.60 5.42
C GLU A 23 -4.98 -9.56 5.94
N PHE A 24 -4.55 -8.30 6.08
CA PHE A 24 -5.44 -7.20 6.45
C PHE A 24 -6.49 -6.93 5.36
N ALA A 25 -6.10 -6.98 4.08
CA ALA A 25 -7.01 -6.87 2.95
C ALA A 25 -8.02 -8.02 2.93
N LYS A 26 -7.55 -9.28 3.12
CA LYS A 26 -8.43 -10.46 3.25
C LYS A 26 -9.45 -10.25 4.37
N PHE A 27 -8.99 -9.82 5.55
CA PHE A 27 -9.86 -9.55 6.69
C PHE A 27 -10.94 -8.50 6.36
N LEU A 28 -10.56 -7.39 5.73
CA LEU A 28 -11.50 -6.34 5.34
C LEU A 28 -12.49 -6.81 4.27
N LEU A 29 -12.02 -7.54 3.25
CA LEU A 29 -12.86 -8.11 2.20
C LEU A 29 -13.86 -9.12 2.78
N GLN A 30 -13.45 -9.97 3.72
CA GLN A 30 -14.33 -10.89 4.46
C GLN A 30 -15.39 -10.19 5.32
N LYS A 31 -15.16 -8.92 5.69
CA LYS A 31 -16.12 -8.06 6.39
C LYS A 31 -16.99 -7.24 5.42
N ASN A 32 -16.94 -7.54 4.12
CA ASN A 32 -17.66 -6.87 3.04
C ASN A 32 -17.30 -5.38 2.88
N TYR A 33 -16.07 -5.00 3.27
CA TYR A 33 -15.53 -3.71 2.88
C TYR A 33 -15.04 -3.75 1.43
N ASN A 34 -15.11 -2.61 0.76
CA ASN A 34 -14.50 -2.43 -0.55
C ASN A 34 -13.03 -2.06 -0.35
N VAL A 35 -12.12 -2.82 -0.96
CA VAL A 35 -10.68 -2.68 -0.75
C VAL A 35 -9.99 -2.62 -2.10
N LYS A 36 -9.05 -1.70 -2.26
CA LYS A 36 -8.09 -1.68 -3.36
C LYS A 36 -6.71 -1.96 -2.79
N ILE A 37 -5.95 -2.82 -3.43
CA ILE A 37 -4.59 -3.20 -3.02
C ILE A 37 -3.64 -2.73 -4.09
N LEU A 38 -2.58 -2.00 -3.73
CA LEU A 38 -1.57 -1.53 -4.67
C LEU A 38 -0.18 -1.95 -4.20
N ASP A 39 0.52 -2.69 -5.06
CA ASP A 39 1.89 -3.18 -4.84
C ASP A 39 2.53 -3.39 -6.23
N ASN A 40 3.82 -3.10 -6.39
CA ASN A 40 4.55 -3.31 -7.66
C ASN A 40 5.33 -4.64 -7.71
N LEU A 41 5.16 -5.52 -6.70
CA LEU A 41 5.67 -6.89 -6.62
C LEU A 41 7.20 -7.04 -6.73
N GLU A 42 7.94 -5.95 -6.50
CA GLU A 42 9.41 -5.93 -6.43
C GLU A 42 9.92 -6.78 -5.28
N TYR A 43 9.28 -6.65 -4.11
CA TYR A 43 9.48 -7.52 -2.97
C TYR A 43 8.26 -8.39 -2.67
N GLY A 44 7.04 -7.95 -3.03
CA GLY A 44 5.77 -8.65 -2.81
C GLY A 44 5.71 -10.02 -3.50
N TYR A 45 5.11 -11.01 -2.84
CA TYR A 45 4.96 -12.35 -3.43
C TYR A 45 3.73 -12.42 -4.34
N LYS A 46 3.96 -12.65 -5.64
CA LYS A 46 2.91 -12.94 -6.63
C LYS A 46 1.92 -14.01 -6.15
N ASP A 47 2.43 -15.07 -5.52
CA ASP A 47 1.65 -16.20 -5.03
C ASP A 47 0.55 -15.80 -4.04
N ASN A 48 0.74 -14.71 -3.27
CA ASN A 48 -0.30 -14.22 -2.35
C ASN A 48 -1.56 -13.76 -3.09
N PHE A 49 -1.42 -13.32 -4.35
CA PHE A 49 -2.49 -12.81 -5.19
C PHE A 49 -2.92 -13.79 -6.29
N GLU A 50 -2.00 -14.60 -6.82
CA GLU A 50 -2.30 -15.54 -7.92
C GLU A 50 -3.20 -16.70 -7.47
N ASP A 51 -3.04 -17.19 -6.24
CA ASP A 51 -3.81 -18.31 -5.68
C ASP A 51 -5.09 -17.87 -4.94
N ASN A 52 -5.41 -16.58 -4.96
CA ASN A 52 -6.56 -16.01 -4.23
C ASN A 52 -7.35 -15.04 -5.11
N ASP A 53 -8.41 -15.53 -5.74
CA ASP A 53 -9.28 -14.74 -6.63
C ASP A 53 -9.84 -13.47 -5.97
N ILE A 54 -10.09 -13.51 -4.65
CA ILE A 54 -10.60 -12.35 -3.91
C ILE A 54 -9.54 -11.25 -3.88
N LEU A 55 -8.28 -11.57 -3.60
CA LEU A 55 -7.20 -10.58 -3.62
C LEU A 55 -6.87 -10.13 -5.05
N LYS A 56 -6.80 -11.07 -5.99
CA LYS A 56 -6.52 -10.79 -7.40
C LYS A 56 -7.46 -9.76 -8.02
N ASN A 57 -8.76 -9.89 -7.73
CA ASN A 57 -9.78 -8.98 -8.26
C ASN A 57 -9.73 -7.57 -7.66
N ASN A 58 -9.01 -7.39 -6.55
CA ASN A 58 -8.87 -6.11 -5.85
C ASN A 58 -7.44 -5.53 -5.96
N PHE A 59 -6.56 -6.19 -6.73
CA PHE A 59 -5.16 -5.86 -6.87
C PHE A 59 -4.87 -4.90 -8.04
N ILE A 60 -3.95 -3.98 -7.82
CA ILE A 60 -3.45 -3.00 -8.78
C ILE A 60 -1.93 -3.08 -8.79
N LEU A 61 -1.37 -3.46 -9.95
CA LEU A 61 0.07 -3.48 -10.17
C LEU A 61 0.57 -2.08 -10.54
N ASP A 62 1.06 -1.32 -9.56
CA ASP A 62 1.73 -0.03 -9.76
C ASP A 62 2.60 0.32 -8.54
N ASP A 63 3.34 1.42 -8.62
CA ASP A 63 4.27 1.87 -7.59
C ASP A 63 3.73 3.12 -6.86
N ILE A 64 4.02 3.23 -5.56
CA ILE A 64 3.69 4.43 -4.76
C ILE A 64 4.39 5.70 -5.25
N ARG A 65 5.45 5.59 -6.04
CA ARG A 65 6.20 6.68 -6.68
C ARG A 65 5.60 7.08 -8.03
N ALA A 66 4.51 6.46 -8.48
CA ALA A 66 3.87 6.82 -9.74
C ALA A 66 3.43 8.29 -9.76
N LYS A 67 3.71 8.99 -10.87
CA LYS A 67 3.43 10.43 -11.01
C LYS A 67 1.94 10.78 -10.89
N ASP A 68 1.06 9.88 -11.30
CA ASP A 68 -0.39 10.07 -11.26
C ASP A 68 -1.03 9.12 -10.23
N PHE A 69 -0.55 9.20 -9.00
CA PHE A 69 -1.08 8.40 -7.90
C PHE A 69 -2.50 8.81 -7.49
N LEU A 70 -2.88 10.06 -7.78
CA LEU A 70 -4.21 10.61 -7.49
C LEU A 70 -5.34 9.77 -8.08
N LYS A 71 -5.12 9.12 -9.23
CA LYS A 71 -6.10 8.25 -9.89
C LYS A 71 -6.59 7.10 -9.00
N TYR A 72 -5.75 6.64 -8.06
CA TYR A 72 -6.09 5.55 -7.13
C TYR A 72 -6.97 5.98 -5.97
N LEU A 73 -6.96 7.28 -5.68
CA LEU A 73 -7.65 7.87 -4.54
C LEU A 73 -9.13 8.14 -4.81
N LYS A 74 -9.58 8.01 -6.06
CA LYS A 74 -11.00 8.18 -6.39
C LYS A 74 -11.88 7.20 -5.60
N ASP A 75 -12.88 7.75 -4.91
CA ASP A 75 -13.86 7.01 -4.10
C ASP A 75 -13.21 6.22 -2.94
N ILE A 76 -12.11 6.74 -2.38
CA ILE A 76 -11.43 6.17 -1.20
C ILE A 76 -11.72 7.01 0.04
N ASP A 77 -12.16 6.37 1.11
CA ASP A 77 -12.39 7.01 2.41
C ASP A 77 -11.16 6.92 3.32
N ILE A 78 -10.46 5.77 3.28
CA ILE A 78 -9.37 5.43 4.20
C ILE A 78 -8.18 4.92 3.40
N ILE A 79 -7.00 5.40 3.76
CA ILE A 79 -5.73 4.92 3.21
C ILE A 79 -4.91 4.31 4.33
N VAL A 80 -4.41 3.11 4.07
CA VAL A 80 -3.51 2.35 4.94
C VAL A 80 -2.19 2.15 4.20
N HIS A 81 -1.20 2.97 4.52
CA HIS A 81 0.09 2.93 3.84
C HIS A 81 1.05 2.01 4.60
N LEU A 82 1.39 0.85 4.01
CA LEU A 82 2.35 -0.13 4.54
C LEU A 82 3.52 -0.39 3.56
N ALA A 83 3.62 0.37 2.47
CA ALA A 83 4.70 0.20 1.51
C ALA A 83 5.99 0.83 2.01
N GLY A 84 7.06 0.04 2.05
CA GLY A 84 8.39 0.51 2.43
C GLY A 84 9.44 -0.60 2.37
N ILE A 85 10.71 -0.21 2.36
CA ILE A 85 11.84 -1.10 2.61
C ILE A 85 12.21 -0.95 4.08
N SER A 86 12.05 -2.01 4.86
CA SER A 86 12.36 -2.05 6.30
C SER A 86 13.60 -2.89 6.64
N ALA A 87 14.12 -3.65 5.68
CA ALA A 87 15.25 -4.54 5.85
C ALA A 87 16.57 -3.77 5.95
N LEU A 88 17.25 -3.84 7.10
CA LEU A 88 18.55 -3.16 7.33
C LEU A 88 19.59 -3.46 6.23
N PRO A 89 19.85 -4.73 5.84
CA PRO A 89 20.85 -5.01 4.79
C PRO A 89 20.47 -4.39 3.44
N GLU A 90 19.19 -4.35 3.11
CA GLU A 90 18.69 -3.78 1.85
C GLU A 90 18.84 -2.25 1.85
N CYS A 91 18.46 -1.61 2.97
CA CYS A 91 18.63 -0.18 3.19
C CYS A 91 20.11 0.23 3.19
N GLU A 92 20.99 -0.58 3.77
CA GLU A 92 22.44 -0.33 3.77
C GLU A 92 23.06 -0.54 2.38
N SER A 93 22.62 -1.57 1.64
CA SER A 93 23.13 -1.87 0.31
C SER A 93 22.72 -0.82 -0.74
N ASN A 94 21.53 -0.22 -0.59
CA ASN A 94 21.02 0.80 -1.49
C ASN A 94 20.19 1.87 -0.76
N PRO A 95 20.85 2.79 -0.03
CA PRO A 95 20.17 3.81 0.76
C PRO A 95 19.36 4.78 -0.12
N GLN A 96 19.81 5.03 -1.36
CA GLN A 96 19.10 5.90 -2.28
C GLN A 96 17.74 5.31 -2.68
N LYS A 97 17.68 4.00 -2.92
CA LYS A 97 16.42 3.28 -3.20
C LYS A 97 15.50 3.27 -1.98
N ALA A 98 16.05 3.05 -0.79
CA ALA A 98 15.29 3.09 0.45
C ALA A 98 14.68 4.48 0.68
N LEU A 99 15.43 5.56 0.47
CA LEU A 99 14.92 6.93 0.53
C LEU A 99 13.83 7.18 -0.52
N ASP A 100 14.04 6.72 -1.75
CA ASP A 100 13.07 6.93 -2.83
C ASP A 100 11.73 6.24 -2.54
N ILE A 101 11.76 5.01 -2.02
CA ILE A 101 10.53 4.29 -1.67
C ILE A 101 9.91 4.85 -0.39
N ASN A 102 10.69 4.93 0.70
CA ASN A 102 10.15 5.24 2.03
C ASN A 102 9.81 6.72 2.21
N ILE A 103 10.54 7.63 1.56
CA ILE A 103 10.35 9.08 1.70
C ILE A 103 9.64 9.64 0.48
N THR A 104 10.19 9.48 -0.73
CA THR A 104 9.56 10.06 -1.93
C THR A 104 8.19 9.43 -2.18
N GLY A 105 8.07 8.11 -2.05
CA GLY A 105 6.80 7.39 -2.15
C GLY A 105 5.76 7.87 -1.12
N LEU A 106 6.14 7.98 0.16
CA LEU A 106 5.27 8.51 1.21
C LEU A 106 4.81 9.95 0.91
N VAL A 107 5.73 10.83 0.50
CA VAL A 107 5.42 12.22 0.13
C VAL A 107 4.44 12.26 -1.04
N ASN A 108 4.57 11.36 -2.02
CA ASN A 108 3.65 11.27 -3.14
C ASN A 108 2.24 10.88 -2.69
N VAL A 109 2.12 9.89 -1.80
CA VAL A 109 0.85 9.48 -1.20
C VAL A 109 0.21 10.67 -0.49
N LEU A 110 0.95 11.32 0.41
CA LEU A 110 0.48 12.46 1.21
C LEU A 110 0.02 13.64 0.34
N ASN A 111 0.78 13.99 -0.70
CA ASN A 111 0.42 15.06 -1.63
C ASN A 111 -0.84 14.72 -2.44
N SER A 112 -1.01 13.46 -2.81
CA SER A 112 -2.21 12.99 -3.50
C SER A 112 -3.43 13.02 -2.59
N CYS A 113 -3.30 12.63 -1.32
CA CYS A 113 -4.35 12.75 -0.31
C CYS A 113 -4.78 14.21 -0.13
N ARG A 114 -3.81 15.12 -0.07
CA ARG A 114 -4.06 16.57 0.03
C ARG A 114 -4.81 17.11 -1.17
N SER A 115 -4.46 16.65 -2.37
CA SER A 115 -5.08 17.09 -3.62
C SER A 115 -6.48 16.51 -3.85
N SER A 116 -6.80 15.35 -3.27
CA SER A 116 -8.07 14.63 -3.47
C SER A 116 -9.20 15.03 -2.51
N ASN A 117 -8.99 15.99 -1.59
CA ASN A 117 -9.93 16.35 -0.52
C ASN A 117 -10.34 15.18 0.41
N ILE A 118 -9.64 14.03 0.36
CA ILE A 118 -9.89 12.83 1.17
C ILE A 118 -9.50 13.03 2.63
N ILE A 119 -8.72 14.08 2.94
CA ILE A 119 -8.29 14.45 4.30
C ILE A 119 -9.47 14.67 5.27
N LYS A 120 -10.73 14.68 4.81
CA LYS A 120 -11.88 14.87 5.69
C LYS A 120 -12.04 13.80 6.78
N ASN A 121 -11.66 12.52 6.60
CA ASN A 121 -12.03 11.48 7.58
C ASN A 121 -11.06 10.28 7.72
N ASN A 122 -9.80 10.49 8.12
CA ASN A 122 -8.85 9.47 8.62
C ASN A 122 -7.89 8.84 7.59
N ILE A 123 -6.60 9.22 7.68
CA ILE A 123 -5.48 8.53 7.05
C ILE A 123 -4.75 7.76 8.16
N PHE A 124 -4.58 6.44 8.00
CA PHE A 124 -3.77 5.63 8.91
C PHE A 124 -2.45 5.29 8.22
N ILE A 125 -1.39 6.00 8.60
CA ILE A 125 -0.04 5.75 8.09
C ILE A 125 0.65 4.86 9.12
N TYR A 126 0.90 3.60 8.77
CA TYR A 126 1.68 2.70 9.59
C TYR A 126 3.03 2.47 8.93
N PHE A 127 4.03 3.20 9.43
CA PHE A 127 5.40 3.10 8.99
C PHE A 127 6.11 2.07 9.86
N CYS A 128 6.45 0.91 9.31
CA CYS A 128 7.33 -0.06 9.97
C CYS A 128 8.69 0.00 9.29
N GLY A 129 9.67 0.70 9.88
CA GLY A 129 11.01 0.77 9.29
C GLY A 129 11.88 1.98 9.64
N LEU A 130 11.66 2.64 10.79
CA LEU A 130 12.68 3.44 11.48
C LEU A 130 12.75 2.96 12.92
#